data_AF-W2HL04-F1
#
_entry.id   AF-W2HL04-F1
#
_cell.length_a   1.000
_cell.length_b   1.000
_cell.length_c   1.000
_cell.angle_alpha   90.00
_cell.angle_beta   90.00
_cell.angle_gamma   90.00
#
_symmetry.space_group_name_H-M   'P 1'
#
loop_
_entity.id
_entity.type
_entity.pdbx_description
1 polymer ?
#
loop_
_entity_poly.entity_id
_entity_poly.type
_entity_poly.pdbx_seq_one_letter_code
_entity_poly.pdbx_strand_id
1 'polypeptide(L)'
;MDPIIRWIQSTPDQRAVHCTKKTPIELVQHHAPILRRLPHYKISQDLKFDIVAGITIAMTLVPQEVSLSTIMHVPAHHGLYTAATSPLIYALFESSTVLSVASGSEVALLTGSILEPIEDEKERIATGIMIAFLSGTILLVVRIFNLSPVADFFSRPVMGGFISAG
;
A
#
# COMPACT_ATOMS: atom_id res chain seq x y z
N MET A 1 19.54 -51.27 3.74
CA MET A 1 18.29 -50.71 4.28
C MET A 1 18.65 -49.30 4.69
N ASP A 2 18.48 -48.36 3.77
CA ASP A 2 19.31 -47.15 3.78
C ASP A 2 18.47 -45.94 4.22
N PRO A 3 18.95 -45.14 5.18
CA PRO A 3 18.20 -44.03 5.79
C PRO A 3 17.91 -42.85 4.82
N ILE A 4 18.45 -42.88 3.60
CA ILE A 4 18.32 -41.82 2.59
C ILE A 4 17.00 -41.92 1.80
N ILE A 5 16.48 -43.13 1.55
CA ILE A 5 15.23 -43.31 0.78
C ILE A 5 13.99 -42.84 1.57
N ARG A 6 14.07 -42.83 2.91
CA ARG A 6 12.96 -42.40 3.79
C ARG A 6 12.71 -40.88 3.75
N TRP A 7 13.69 -40.06 3.37
CA TRP A 7 13.56 -38.59 3.29
C TRP A 7 12.86 -38.09 2.02
N ILE A 8 12.83 -38.89 0.95
CA ILE A 8 12.18 -38.52 -0.32
C ILE A 8 10.65 -38.74 -0.27
N GLN A 9 10.17 -39.63 0.60
CA GLN A 9 8.74 -39.94 0.73
C GLN A 9 7.99 -39.10 1.78
N SER A 10 8.65 -38.17 2.48
CA SER A 10 8.03 -37.37 3.55
C SER A 10 7.62 -35.94 3.13
N THR A 11 7.51 -35.66 1.83
CA THR A 11 6.83 -34.45 1.37
C THR A 11 5.38 -34.80 1.06
N PRO A 12 4.42 -34.51 1.96
CA PRO A 12 3.02 -34.55 1.57
C PRO A 12 2.80 -33.49 0.49
N ASP A 13 2.47 -33.98 -0.70
CA ASP A 13 1.94 -33.23 -1.83
C ASP A 13 0.68 -32.47 -1.38
N GLN A 14 0.84 -31.16 -1.15
CA GLN A 14 -0.22 -30.24 -0.73
C GLN A 14 -0.70 -29.38 -1.91
N ARG A 15 -0.62 -29.89 -3.15
CA ARG A 15 -1.21 -29.23 -4.34
C ARG A 15 -2.57 -29.80 -4.72
N ALA A 16 -3.33 -30.30 -3.75
CA ALA A 16 -4.75 -30.58 -3.93
C ALA A 16 -5.55 -29.28 -3.85
N VAL A 17 -5.73 -28.67 -5.02
CA VAL A 17 -6.63 -27.57 -5.34
C VAL A 17 -8.07 -27.94 -4.91
N HIS A 18 -8.40 -27.71 -3.64
CA HIS A 18 -9.79 -27.71 -3.18
C HIS A 18 -10.42 -26.38 -3.57
N CYS A 19 -11.11 -26.37 -4.71
CA CYS A 19 -12.09 -25.34 -5.05
C CYS A 19 -13.31 -25.49 -4.14
N THR A 20 -13.16 -25.16 -2.86
CA THR A 20 -14.28 -25.03 -1.92
C THR A 20 -15.09 -23.79 -2.34
N LYS A 21 -16.37 -24.00 -2.63
CA LYS A 21 -17.30 -22.95 -3.04
C LYS A 21 -17.33 -21.86 -1.96
N LYS A 22 -16.73 -20.70 -2.23
CA LYS A 22 -16.66 -19.58 -1.28
C LYS A 22 -18.05 -19.04 -1.00
N THR A 23 -18.50 -19.17 0.24
CA THR A 23 -19.76 -18.60 0.74
C THR A 23 -19.68 -17.07 0.77
N PRO A 24 -20.82 -16.34 0.67
CA PRO A 24 -20.84 -14.87 0.68
C PRO A 24 -20.23 -14.29 1.97
N ILE A 25 -20.24 -15.07 3.06
CA ILE A 25 -19.61 -14.75 4.35
C ILE A 25 -18.08 -14.77 4.27
N GLU A 26 -17.47 -15.67 3.48
CA GLU A 26 -16.01 -15.68 3.27
C GLU A 26 -15.56 -14.52 2.36
N LEU A 27 -16.40 -14.08 1.43
CA LEU A 27 -16.11 -12.96 0.53
C LEU A 27 -16.09 -11.61 1.26
N VAL A 28 -16.97 -11.44 2.25
CA VAL A 28 -17.00 -10.25 3.13
C VAL A 28 -15.85 -10.29 4.15
N GLN A 29 -15.50 -11.46 4.69
CA GLN A 29 -14.31 -11.62 5.54
C GLN A 29 -12.99 -11.39 4.78
N HIS A 30 -12.99 -11.54 3.46
CA HIS A 30 -11.83 -11.28 2.60
C HIS A 30 -11.68 -9.80 2.22
N HIS A 31 -12.74 -8.99 2.36
CA HIS A 31 -12.74 -7.57 2.00
C HIS A 31 -12.60 -6.64 3.21
N ALA A 32 -12.89 -7.10 4.43
CA ALA A 32 -12.72 -6.34 5.66
C ALA A 32 -12.14 -7.20 6.82
N PRO A 33 -10.84 -7.57 6.78
CA PRO A 33 -10.21 -8.38 7.82
C PRO A 33 -10.04 -7.65 9.17
N ILE A 34 -10.35 -6.35 9.22
CA ILE A 34 -10.48 -5.57 10.46
C ILE A 34 -11.51 -6.21 11.42
N LEU A 35 -12.63 -6.71 10.90
CA LEU A 35 -13.67 -7.37 11.70
C LEU A 35 -13.23 -8.75 12.22
N ARG A 36 -12.22 -9.36 11.61
CA ARG A 36 -11.64 -10.63 12.06
C ARG A 36 -10.61 -10.44 13.17
N ARG A 37 -9.97 -9.26 13.26
CA ARG A 37 -8.97 -8.95 14.30
C ARG A 37 -9.53 -8.35 15.57
N LEU A 38 -10.62 -7.58 15.48
CA LEU A 38 -11.29 -6.99 16.65
C LEU A 38 -11.56 -7.98 17.81
N PRO A 39 -12.04 -9.22 17.58
CA PRO A 39 -12.40 -10.12 18.68
C PRO A 39 -11.21 -10.77 19.40
N HIS A 40 -9.97 -10.68 18.87
CA HIS A 40 -8.75 -11.15 19.54
C HIS A 40 -7.87 -10.00 20.07
N TYR A 41 -8.33 -8.76 19.94
CA TYR A 41 -7.59 -7.57 20.34
C TYR A 41 -7.62 -7.38 21.86
N LYS A 42 -6.46 -7.46 22.52
CA LYS A 42 -6.37 -7.24 23.97
C LYS A 42 -6.20 -5.75 24.23
N ILE A 43 -7.34 -5.06 24.29
CA ILE A 43 -7.46 -3.60 24.48
C ILE A 43 -6.54 -3.05 25.58
N SER A 44 -6.28 -3.81 26.65
CA SER A 44 -5.45 -3.36 27.78
C SER A 44 -3.96 -3.27 27.49
N GLN A 45 -3.43 -4.05 26.55
CA GLN A 45 -2.01 -4.11 26.21
C GLN A 45 -1.73 -3.44 24.86
N ASP A 46 -2.52 -3.78 23.84
CA ASP A 46 -2.27 -3.38 22.46
C ASP A 46 -2.56 -1.89 22.23
N LEU A 47 -3.55 -1.32 22.94
CA LEU A 47 -3.92 0.09 22.79
C LEU A 47 -2.78 1.04 23.16
N LYS A 48 -1.93 0.67 24.12
CA LYS A 48 -0.76 1.49 24.50
C LYS A 48 0.28 1.50 23.38
N PHE A 49 0.53 0.36 22.76
CA PHE A 49 1.46 0.25 21.65
C PHE A 49 0.93 0.95 20.40
N ASP A 50 -0.37 0.82 20.11
CA ASP A 50 -1.01 1.48 18.97
C ASP A 50 -1.04 3.01 19.11
N ILE A 51 -1.27 3.54 20.33
CA ILE A 51 -1.21 4.98 20.58
C ILE A 51 0.22 5.50 20.37
N VAL A 52 1.23 4.82 20.92
CA VAL A 52 2.63 5.23 20.76
C VAL A 52 3.03 5.16 19.28
N ALA A 53 2.70 4.06 18.59
CA ALA A 53 2.98 3.89 17.17
C ALA A 53 2.27 4.94 16.32
N GLY A 54 0.99 5.21 16.58
CA GLY A 54 0.21 6.23 15.90
C GLY A 54 0.79 7.64 16.07
N ILE A 55 1.23 7.98 17.29
CA ILE A 55 1.91 9.26 17.55
C ILE A 55 3.25 9.32 16.79
N THR A 56 4.06 8.26 16.83
CA THR A 56 5.35 8.22 16.10
C THR A 56 5.16 8.39 14.60
N ILE A 57 4.17 7.71 14.01
CA ILE A 57 3.85 7.85 12.58
C ILE A 57 3.34 9.25 12.30
N ALA A 58 2.42 9.80 13.11
CA ALA A 58 1.91 11.16 12.90
C ALA A 58 3.02 12.22 12.95
N MET A 59 3.95 12.11 13.91
CA MET A 59 5.07 13.05 14.06
C MET A 59 6.04 13.03 12.88
N THR A 60 6.20 11.87 12.22
CA THR A 60 7.09 11.72 11.05
C THR A 60 6.37 12.05 9.74
N LEU A 61 5.09 11.72 9.63
CA LEU A 61 4.29 11.92 8.43
C LEU A 61 4.01 13.41 8.13
N VAL A 62 3.74 14.21 9.17
CA VAL A 62 3.46 15.65 9.00
C VAL A 62 4.60 16.40 8.29
N PRO A 63 5.87 16.36 8.77
CA PRO A 63 6.95 17.04 8.08
C PRO A 63 7.28 16.42 6.71
N GLN A 64 7.10 15.10 6.56
CA GLN A 64 7.31 14.40 5.29
C GLN A 64 6.37 14.92 4.21
N GLU A 65 5.05 14.90 4.43
CA GLU A 65 4.06 15.31 3.42
C GLU A 65 4.12 16.82 3.13
N VAL A 66 4.45 17.65 4.12
CA VAL A 66 4.70 19.09 3.92
C VAL A 66 5.92 19.29 3.00
N SER A 67 7.00 18.53 3.19
CA SER A 67 8.16 18.60 2.32
C SER A 67 7.84 18.12 0.89
N LEU A 68 7.14 17.00 0.74
CA LEU A 68 6.76 16.46 -0.57
C LEU A 68 5.83 17.39 -1.35
N SER A 69 4.87 18.04 -0.69
CA SER A 69 4.00 19.03 -1.34
C SER A 69 4.77 20.21 -1.91
N THR A 70 5.82 20.64 -1.21
CA THR A 70 6.70 21.73 -1.65
C THR A 70 7.51 21.30 -2.88
N ILE A 71 7.99 20.05 -2.92
CA ILE A 71 8.69 19.47 -4.08
C ILE A 71 7.77 19.39 -5.31
N MET A 72 6.47 19.14 -5.10
CA MET A 72 5.46 19.13 -6.16
C MET A 72 5.04 20.53 -6.63
N HIS A 73 5.60 21.59 -6.03
CA HIS A 73 5.18 22.98 -6.24
C HIS A 73 3.72 23.25 -5.84
N VAL A 74 3.12 22.45 -4.94
CA VAL A 74 1.73 22.62 -4.48
C VAL A 74 1.73 23.25 -3.07
N PRO A 75 0.74 24.08 -2.70
CA PRO A 75 0.66 24.64 -1.36
C PRO A 75 0.68 23.57 -0.25
N ALA A 76 1.46 23.84 0.82
CA ALA A 76 1.72 22.89 1.91
C ALA A 76 0.48 22.32 2.61
N HIS A 77 -0.62 23.08 2.65
CA HIS A 77 -1.87 22.63 3.24
C HIS A 77 -2.47 21.41 2.52
N HIS A 78 -2.21 21.23 1.22
CA HIS A 78 -2.64 20.03 0.49
C HIS A 78 -1.87 18.78 0.96
N GLY A 79 -0.58 18.92 1.31
CA GLY A 79 0.21 17.83 1.90
C GLY A 79 -0.38 17.36 3.23
N LEU A 80 -0.86 18.28 4.07
CA LEU A 80 -1.54 17.95 5.33
C LEU A 80 -2.87 17.20 5.10
N TYR A 81 -3.63 17.56 4.06
CA TYR A 81 -4.85 16.84 3.71
C TYR A 81 -4.54 15.40 3.28
N THR A 82 -3.50 15.20 2.48
CA THR A 82 -3.04 13.86 2.08
C THR A 82 -2.54 13.06 3.28
N ALA A 83 -1.76 13.68 4.18
CA ALA A 83 -1.24 13.07 5.40
C ALA A 83 -2.34 12.51 6.32
N ALA A 84 -3.48 13.21 6.42
CA ALA A 84 -4.61 12.75 7.23
C ALA A 84 -5.49 11.73 6.48
N THR A 85 -5.73 11.97 5.19
CA THR A 85 -6.72 11.21 4.41
C THR A 85 -6.17 9.85 3.97
N SER A 86 -4.91 9.77 3.54
CA SER A 86 -4.28 8.52 3.08
C SER A 86 -4.32 7.40 4.12
N PRO A 87 -3.83 7.59 5.37
CA PRO A 87 -3.90 6.55 6.38
C PRO A 87 -5.33 6.25 6.85
N LEU A 88 -6.24 7.23 6.81
CA LEU A 88 -7.65 7.01 7.14
C LEU A 88 -8.34 6.10 6.11
N ILE A 89 -8.17 6.40 4.81
CA ILE A 89 -8.70 5.56 3.73
C ILE A 89 -8.04 4.18 3.79
N TYR A 90 -6.72 4.13 3.98
CA TYR A 90 -6.00 2.88 4.10
C TYR A 90 -6.56 2.04 5.25
N ALA A 91 -6.72 2.59 6.45
CA ALA A 91 -7.29 1.90 7.60
C ALA A 91 -8.73 1.40 7.40
N LEU A 92 -9.51 1.93 6.45
CA LEU A 92 -10.86 1.45 6.13
C LEU A 92 -10.87 0.28 5.14
N PHE A 93 -9.97 0.30 4.15
CA PHE A 93 -9.91 -0.68 3.05
C PHE A 93 -8.78 -1.69 3.21
N GLU A 94 -7.97 -1.59 4.26
CA GLU A 94 -6.78 -2.40 4.47
C GLU A 94 -7.13 -3.86 4.74
N SER A 95 -6.59 -4.72 3.87
CA SER A 95 -6.66 -6.17 4.04
C SER A 95 -5.47 -6.74 4.84
N SER A 96 -4.39 -5.98 5.04
CA SER A 96 -3.12 -6.50 5.54
C SER A 96 -2.39 -5.49 6.43
N THR A 97 -2.44 -5.68 7.75
CA THR A 97 -1.91 -4.80 8.81
C THR A 97 -0.40 -4.53 8.82
N VAL A 98 0.34 -4.88 7.76
CA VAL A 98 1.81 -4.76 7.72
C VAL A 98 2.31 -4.00 6.50
N LEU A 99 1.41 -3.51 5.64
CA LEU A 99 1.80 -2.77 4.44
C LEU A 99 1.53 -1.30 4.65
N SER A 100 2.54 -0.49 4.96
CA SER A 100 2.32 0.95 5.08
C SER A 100 2.27 1.57 3.68
N VAL A 101 1.13 2.15 3.30
CA VAL A 101 1.05 3.03 2.13
C VAL A 101 1.71 4.35 2.50
N ALA A 102 3.01 4.45 2.23
CA ALA A 102 3.76 5.69 2.37
C ALA A 102 3.86 6.41 1.02
N SER A 103 3.69 7.73 1.05
CA SER A 103 3.94 8.60 -0.10
C SER A 103 5.42 8.54 -0.47
N GLY A 104 5.73 8.20 -1.72
CA GLY A 104 7.10 8.07 -2.22
C GLY A 104 7.62 9.39 -2.78
N SER A 105 8.87 9.75 -2.45
CA SER A 105 9.54 10.94 -2.96
C SER A 105 9.69 10.92 -4.48
N GLU A 106 9.84 9.74 -5.07
CA GLU A 106 9.97 9.54 -6.52
C GLU A 106 8.72 10.02 -7.26
N VAL A 107 7.53 9.69 -6.73
CA VAL A 107 6.25 10.10 -7.30
C VAL A 107 6.05 11.61 -7.15
N ALA A 108 6.46 12.19 -6.02
CA ALA A 108 6.41 13.62 -5.80
C ALA A 108 7.33 14.39 -6.77
N LEU A 109 8.54 13.90 -7.02
CA LEU A 109 9.46 14.49 -8.00
C LEU A 109 8.90 14.44 -9.43
N LEU A 110 8.36 13.28 -9.84
CA LEU A 110 7.75 13.12 -11.15
C LEU A 110 6.50 14.00 -11.33
N THR A 111 5.69 14.12 -10.29
CA THR A 111 4.52 15.02 -10.34
C THR A 111 4.96 16.48 -10.36
N GLY A 112 5.98 16.82 -9.57
CA GLY A 112 6.56 18.17 -9.54
C GLY A 112 7.08 18.63 -10.89
N SER A 113 7.76 17.76 -11.65
CA SER A 113 8.26 18.10 -13.00
C SER A 113 7.16 18.27 -14.05
N ILE A 114 6.01 17.59 -13.88
CA ILE A 114 4.84 17.77 -14.75
C ILE A 114 4.12 19.08 -14.41
N LEU A 115 4.10 19.48 -13.14
CA LEU A 115 3.43 20.68 -12.65
C LEU A 115 4.29 21.95 -12.76
N GLU A 116 5.61 21.81 -12.84
CA GLU A 116 6.58 22.90 -12.96
C GLU A 116 6.30 23.92 -14.07
N PRO A 117 5.93 23.52 -15.32
CA PRO A 117 5.65 24.49 -16.38
C PRO A 117 4.32 25.23 -16.24
N ILE A 118 3.48 24.93 -15.24
CA ILE A 118 2.16 25.54 -15.06
C ILE A 118 2.27 26.72 -14.09
N GLU A 119 2.13 27.94 -14.61
CA GLU A 119 2.22 29.17 -13.82
C GLU A 119 0.95 29.47 -13.00
N ASP A 120 -0.23 29.14 -13.52
CA ASP A 120 -1.49 29.38 -12.82
C ASP A 120 -1.69 28.36 -11.68
N GLU A 121 -1.87 28.87 -10.46
CA GLU A 121 -2.00 28.03 -9.27
C GLU A 121 -3.24 27.12 -9.33
N LYS A 122 -4.35 27.64 -9.87
CA LYS A 122 -5.61 26.88 -9.96
C LYS A 122 -5.50 25.77 -11.00
N GLU A 123 -4.92 26.07 -12.16
CA GLU A 123 -4.65 25.07 -13.19
C GLU A 123 -3.67 23.98 -12.71
N ARG A 124 -2.65 24.37 -11.93
CA ARG A 124 -1.68 23.43 -11.35
C ARG A 124 -2.34 22.44 -10.38
N ILE A 125 -3.20 22.94 -9.48
CA ILE A 125 -3.95 22.09 -8.55
C ILE A 125 -4.91 21.18 -9.30
N ALA A 126 -5.65 21.71 -10.29
CA ALA A 126 -6.57 20.92 -11.10
C ALA A 126 -5.86 19.80 -11.85
N THR A 127 -4.68 20.10 -12.42
CA THR A 127 -3.84 19.12 -13.13
C THR A 127 -3.34 18.03 -12.18
N GLY A 128 -2.88 18.40 -10.98
CA GLY A 128 -2.48 17.43 -9.95
C GLY A 128 -3.62 16.47 -9.57
N ILE A 129 -4.84 16.98 -9.39
CA ILE A 129 -6.03 16.16 -9.10
C ILE A 129 -6.34 15.22 -10.27
N MET A 130 -6.27 15.70 -11.51
CA MET A 130 -6.54 14.88 -12.70
C MET A 130 -5.53 13.75 -12.86
N ILE A 131 -4.24 14.01 -12.63
CA ILE A 131 -3.18 12.98 -12.70
C ILE A 131 -3.38 11.95 -11.58
N ALA A 132 -3.69 12.39 -10.36
CA ALA A 132 -4.00 11.49 -9.24
C ALA A 132 -5.23 10.61 -9.53
N PHE A 133 -6.30 11.19 -10.08
CA PHE A 133 -7.51 10.47 -10.47
C PHE A 133 -7.25 9.46 -11.60
N LEU A 134 -6.48 9.85 -12.62
CA LEU A 134 -6.10 8.97 -13.72
C LEU A 134 -5.23 7.81 -13.22
N SER A 135 -4.23 8.09 -12.38
CA SER A 135 -3.39 7.07 -11.75
C SER A 135 -4.22 6.08 -10.93
N GLY A 136 -5.12 6.58 -10.08
CA GLY A 136 -6.05 5.76 -9.30
C GLY A 136 -6.95 4.89 -10.19
N THR A 137 -7.45 5.45 -11.30
CA THR A 137 -8.25 4.71 -12.28
C THR A 137 -7.44 3.60 -12.95
N ILE A 138 -6.19 3.88 -13.35
CA ILE A 138 -5.29 2.88 -13.94
C ILE A 138 -5.02 1.75 -12.93
N LEU A 139 -4.73 2.08 -11.67
CA LEU A 139 -4.53 1.08 -10.61
C LEU A 139 -5.78 0.22 -10.38
N LEU A 140 -6.97 0.84 -10.43
CA LEU A 140 -8.25 0.14 -10.32
C LEU A 140 -8.47 -0.80 -11.51
N VAL A 141 -8.17 -0.35 -12.72
CA VAL A 141 -8.22 -1.15 -13.94
C VAL A 141 -7.27 -2.35 -13.85
N VAL A 142 -6.01 -2.13 -13.47
CA VAL A 142 -5.01 -3.20 -13.26
C VAL A 142 -5.51 -4.23 -12.24
N ARG A 143 -6.16 -3.75 -11.17
CA ARG A 143 -6.78 -4.61 -10.15
C ARG A 143 -7.96 -5.42 -10.71
N ILE A 144 -8.86 -4.82 -11.49
CA ILE A 144 -10.00 -5.51 -12.14
C ILE A 144 -9.50 -6.61 -13.08
N PHE A 145 -8.49 -6.32 -13.88
CA PHE A 145 -7.89 -7.29 -14.81
C PHE A 145 -6.96 -8.30 -14.13
N ASN A 146 -6.80 -8.24 -12.80
CA ASN A 146 -5.93 -9.13 -12.02
C ASN A 146 -4.50 -9.24 -12.56
N LEU A 147 -3.95 -8.14 -13.06
CA LEU A 147 -2.59 -8.07 -13.63
C LEU A 147 -1.47 -8.09 -12.56
N SER A 148 -1.81 -8.29 -11.28
CA SER A 148 -0.86 -8.40 -10.16
C SER A 148 0.31 -9.37 -10.43
N PRO A 149 0.10 -10.58 -10.96
CA PRO A 149 1.21 -11.50 -11.22
C PRO A 149 2.22 -10.93 -12.21
N VAL A 150 1.77 -10.19 -13.22
CA VAL A 150 2.65 -9.54 -14.21
C VAL A 150 3.50 -8.46 -13.54
N ALA A 151 2.91 -7.66 -12.67
CA ALA A 151 3.65 -6.67 -11.88
C ALA A 151 4.72 -7.33 -10.99
N ASP A 152 4.42 -8.48 -10.38
CA ASP A 152 5.38 -9.24 -9.57
C ASP A 152 6.57 -9.78 -10.38
N PHE A 153 6.37 -10.11 -11.66
CA PHE A 153 7.46 -10.52 -12.55
C PHE A 153 8.44 -9.37 -12.84
N PHE A 154 7.96 -8.14 -13.00
CA PHE A 154 8.80 -6.96 -13.24
C PHE A 154 9.46 -6.41 -11.97
N SER A 155 8.80 -6.51 -10.81
CA SER A 155 9.35 -5.99 -9.55
C SER A 155 10.61 -6.74 -9.10
N ARG A 156 10.70 -8.06 -9.33
CA ARG A 156 11.86 -8.86 -8.88
C ARG A 156 13.18 -8.41 -9.54
N PRO A 157 13.28 -8.24 -10.87
CA PRO A 157 14.47 -7.71 -11.52
C PRO A 157 14.76 -6.25 -11.16
N VAL A 158 13.74 -5.39 -11.10
CA VAL A 158 13.92 -3.95 -10.85
C VAL A 158 14.42 -3.70 -9.43
N MET A 159 13.83 -4.34 -8.43
CA MET A 159 14.32 -4.26 -7.04
C MET A 159 15.74 -4.82 -6.91
N GLY A 160 16.03 -5.95 -7.59
CA GLY A 160 17.39 -6.50 -7.64
C GLY A 160 18.39 -5.52 -8.28
N GLY A 161 17.99 -4.79 -9.32
CA GLY A 161 18.80 -3.75 -9.96
C GLY A 161 19.06 -2.54 -9.07
N PHE A 162 18.04 -2.03 -8.38
CA PHE A 162 18.18 -0.92 -7.43
C PHE A 162 19.10 -1.26 -6.25
N ILE A 163 18.98 -2.47 -5.70
CA ILE A 163 19.82 -2.93 -4.59
C ILE A 163 21.25 -3.26 -5.05
N SER A 164 21.44 -3.70 -6.29
CA SER A 164 22.78 -4.05 -6.82
C SER A 164 23.56 -2.85 -7.36
N ALA A 165 22.88 -1.76 -7.75
CA ALA A 165 23.51 -0.55 -8.28
C ALA A 165 23.76 0.52 -7.20
N GLY A 166 23.21 0.35 -6.00
CA GLY A 166 23.47 1.18 -4.82
C GLY A 166 24.69 0.74 -4.02
#